data_AF-B5Y0H6-F1
#
_entry.id   AF-B5Y0H6-F1
#
_cell.length_a   1.000
_cell.length_b   1.000
_cell.length_c   1.000
_cell.angle_alpha   90.00
_cell.angle_beta   90.00
_cell.angle_gamma   90.00
#
_symmetry.space_group_name_H-M   'P 1'
#
loop_
_entity.id
_entity.type
_entity.pdbx_description
1 polymer ?
#
loop_
_entity_poly.entity_id
_entity_poly.type
_entity_poly.pdbx_seq_one_letter_code
_entity_poly.pdbx_strand_id
1 'polypeptide(L)'
;MSKALEIRAGDRFETVYPFIFVCTDHQQWDGNIFTDERWIGGCRKTFEPADCGYGDQTVYTADAEGKRILEVLSVAEMPGKWQRRIIYTCNLIDPDGKERKGRKAYTVTEDRFIKMSSGYFADYGVENIDD
;
A
#
# COMPACT_ATOMS: atom_id res chain seq x y z
N MET A 1 5.00 -15.96 23.11
CA MET A 1 4.17 -16.42 21.97
C MET A 1 2.99 -15.46 21.85
N SER A 2 2.99 -14.58 20.86
CA SER A 2 1.87 -13.67 20.60
C SER A 2 0.67 -14.51 20.14
N LYS A 3 -0.50 -14.23 20.70
CA LYS A 3 -1.77 -14.85 20.33
C LYS A 3 -1.92 -14.78 18.81
N ALA A 4 -1.98 -15.93 18.12
CA ALA A 4 -2.15 -15.98 16.69
C ALA A 4 -3.47 -15.28 16.35
N LEU A 5 -3.40 -14.25 15.52
CA LEU A 5 -4.56 -13.48 15.09
C LEU A 5 -5.39 -14.40 14.20
N GLU A 6 -6.54 -14.85 14.70
CA GLU A 6 -7.39 -15.80 13.97
C GLU A 6 -8.14 -15.05 12.87
N ILE A 7 -7.65 -15.13 11.63
CA ILE A 7 -8.24 -14.44 10.48
C ILE A 7 -9.46 -15.22 9.98
N ARG A 8 -10.58 -14.50 9.76
CA ARG A 8 -11.86 -15.03 9.28
C ARG A 8 -12.41 -14.18 8.15
N ALA A 9 -13.31 -14.78 7.36
CA ALA A 9 -14.05 -14.04 6.34
C ALA A 9 -14.91 -12.95 6.97
N GLY A 10 -14.89 -11.75 6.39
CA GLY A 10 -15.53 -10.54 6.92
C GLY A 10 -14.63 -9.68 7.80
N ASP A 11 -13.43 -10.16 8.19
CA ASP A 11 -12.50 -9.35 8.97
C ASP A 11 -12.01 -8.15 8.15
N ARG A 12 -11.96 -6.98 8.80
CA ARG A 12 -11.54 -5.72 8.20
C ARG A 12 -10.38 -5.11 8.98
N PHE A 13 -9.27 -4.86 8.28
CA PHE A 13 -8.05 -4.30 8.82
C PHE A 13 -7.81 -2.92 8.22
N GLU A 14 -7.78 -1.89 9.06
CA GLU A 14 -7.53 -0.51 8.65
C GLU A 14 -6.16 -0.08 9.20
N THR A 15 -5.28 0.37 8.30
CA THR A 15 -3.93 0.82 8.65
C THR A 15 -3.64 2.17 7.99
N VAL A 16 -2.82 2.99 8.65
CA VAL A 16 -2.17 4.14 8.00
C VAL A 16 -1.36 3.63 6.79
N TYR A 17 -1.40 4.39 5.70
CA TYR A 17 -0.73 3.99 4.46
C TYR A 17 -0.16 5.22 3.73
N PRO A 18 1.06 5.13 3.19
CA PRO A 18 1.69 6.26 2.48
C PRO A 18 1.05 6.50 1.11
N PHE A 19 1.07 7.74 0.66
CA PHE A 19 0.66 8.16 -0.68
C PHE A 19 1.68 9.13 -1.28
N ILE A 20 1.78 9.10 -2.61
CA ILE A 20 2.46 10.11 -3.42
C ILE A 20 1.43 10.86 -4.26
N PHE A 21 1.61 12.16 -4.40
CA PHE A 21 0.85 12.99 -5.32
C PHE A 21 1.54 12.98 -6.67
N VAL A 22 0.78 12.66 -7.73
CA VAL A 22 1.31 12.58 -9.08
C VAL A 22 0.51 13.49 -9.99
N CYS A 23 1.21 14.46 -10.58
CA CYS A 23 0.75 15.28 -11.68
C CYS A 23 1.31 14.69 -12.98
N THR A 24 0.44 14.28 -13.91
CA THR A 24 0.86 13.78 -15.22
C THR A 24 0.20 14.62 -16.31
N ASP A 25 1.02 15.27 -17.13
CA ASP A 25 0.54 16.00 -18.30
C ASP A 25 0.31 15.04 -19.47
N HIS A 26 -0.89 15.11 -20.03
CA HIS A 26 -1.31 14.36 -21.20
C HIS A 26 -1.57 15.31 -22.36
N GLN A 27 -0.84 15.12 -23.46
CA GLN A 27 -1.14 15.81 -24.71
C GLN A 27 -2.18 15.01 -25.50
N GLN A 28 -3.31 15.66 -25.80
CA GLN A 28 -4.36 15.11 -26.63
C GLN A 28 -4.04 15.28 -28.12
N TRP A 29 -4.76 14.55 -28.97
CA TRP A 29 -4.57 14.53 -30.42
C TRP A 29 -4.81 15.89 -31.09
N ASP A 30 -5.57 16.78 -30.45
CA ASP A 30 -5.89 18.14 -30.89
C ASP A 30 -4.84 19.19 -30.43
N GLY A 31 -3.78 18.74 -29.74
CA GLY A 31 -2.72 19.59 -29.21
C GLY A 31 -3.00 20.18 -27.83
N ASN A 32 -4.18 19.95 -27.24
CA ASN A 32 -4.49 20.40 -25.89
C ASN A 32 -3.74 19.58 -24.84
N ILE A 33 -3.20 20.25 -23.81
CA ILE A 33 -2.55 19.62 -22.67
C ILE A 33 -3.55 19.58 -21.51
N PHE A 34 -3.74 18.39 -20.94
CA PHE A 34 -4.54 18.18 -19.74
C PHE A 34 -3.66 17.55 -18.65
N THR A 35 -3.69 18.11 -17.45
CA THR A 35 -2.94 17.61 -16.29
C THR A 35 -3.85 16.72 -15.44
N ASP A 36 -3.52 15.43 -15.31
CA ASP A 36 -4.14 14.50 -14.37
C ASP A 36 -3.42 14.58 -13.03
N GLU A 37 -4.13 15.00 -11.98
CA GLU A 37 -3.64 15.09 -10.62
C GLU A 37 -4.31 14.02 -9.76
N ARG A 38 -3.51 13.18 -9.11
CA ARG A 38 -4.06 12.13 -8.25
C ARG A 38 -3.08 11.63 -7.20
N TRP A 39 -3.66 11.17 -6.10
CA TRP A 39 -2.98 10.37 -5.10
C TRP A 39 -2.80 8.92 -5.57
N ILE A 40 -1.57 8.41 -5.43
CA ILE A 40 -1.23 7.01 -5.67
C ILE A 40 -0.68 6.43 -4.37
N GLY A 41 -1.28 5.34 -3.88
CA GLY A 41 -0.81 4.67 -2.67
C GLY A 41 0.59 4.07 -2.84
N GLY A 42 1.47 4.31 -1.88
CA GLY A 42 2.87 3.90 -1.88
C GLY A 42 3.81 5.08 -1.60
N CYS A 43 5.11 4.80 -1.67
CA CYS A 43 6.18 5.78 -1.53
C CYS A 43 6.93 5.93 -2.85
N ARG A 44 7.56 7.10 -3.03
CA ARG A 44 8.65 7.28 -3.98
C ARG A 44 9.87 6.53 -3.44
N LYS A 45 10.54 5.80 -4.32
CA LYS A 45 11.75 5.04 -3.99
C LYS A 45 12.96 5.75 -4.57
N THR A 46 13.85 6.24 -3.73
CA THR A 46 15.13 6.86 -4.09
C THR A 46 16.29 6.01 -3.59
N PHE A 47 17.47 6.29 -4.14
CA PHE A 47 18.73 5.64 -3.76
C PHE A 47 19.71 6.72 -3.33
N GLU A 48 20.27 6.57 -2.14
CA GLU A 48 21.24 7.51 -1.56
C GLU A 48 22.51 6.75 -1.19
N PRO A 49 23.70 7.39 -1.20
CA PRO A 49 24.92 6.74 -0.73
C PRO A 49 24.76 6.23 0.70
N ALA A 50 25.15 4.99 0.98
CA ALA A 50 25.08 4.44 2.32
C ALA A 50 26.12 5.08 3.26
N ASP A 51 25.73 5.34 4.52
CA ASP A 51 26.60 5.95 5.54
C ASP A 51 27.90 5.15 5.81
N CYS A 52 27.92 3.87 5.49
CA CYS A 52 29.11 3.00 5.61
C CYS A 52 30.12 3.19 4.47
N GLY A 53 29.87 4.09 3.52
CA GLY A 53 30.78 4.43 2.42
C GLY A 53 30.84 3.39 1.28
N TYR A 54 29.95 2.40 1.28
CA TYR A 54 29.88 1.40 0.20
C TYR A 54 28.43 1.05 -0.17
N GLY A 55 28.09 1.26 -1.44
CA GLY A 55 26.77 0.97 -2.01
C GLY A 55 25.73 2.06 -1.77
N ASP A 56 24.53 1.83 -2.31
CA ASP A 56 23.37 2.71 -2.16
C ASP A 56 22.38 2.12 -1.15
N GLN A 57 21.83 2.96 -0.27
CA GLN A 57 20.68 2.64 0.54
C GLN A 57 19.38 3.06 -0.14
N THR A 58 18.32 2.28 0.07
CA THR A 58 16.98 2.62 -0.43
C THR A 58 16.27 3.52 0.57
N VAL A 59 15.77 4.66 0.11
CA VAL A 59 14.92 5.56 0.88
C VAL A 59 13.51 5.56 0.31
N TYR A 60 12.52 5.50 1.20
CA TYR A 60 11.10 5.55 0.85
C TYR A 60 10.51 6.84 1.39
N THR A 61 9.92 7.65 0.52
CA THR A 61 9.32 8.94 0.88
C THR A 61 7.89 9.01 0.40
N ALA A 62 6.99 9.46 1.28
CA ALA A 62 5.59 9.72 0.98
C ALA A 62 5.34 11.24 0.99
N ASP A 63 4.41 11.69 0.16
CA ASP A 63 4.01 13.11 0.13
C ASP A 63 2.92 13.36 1.19
N ALA A 64 2.13 12.33 1.54
CA ALA A 64 1.15 12.38 2.63
C ALA A 64 0.73 10.97 3.10
N GLU A 65 -0.04 10.91 4.18
CA GLU A 65 -0.61 9.68 4.70
C GLU A 65 -2.13 9.63 4.51
N GLY A 66 -2.62 8.46 4.14
CA GLY A 66 -4.03 8.12 4.12
C GLY A 66 -4.25 6.80 4.81
N LYS A 67 -5.22 6.01 4.32
CA LYS A 67 -5.54 4.71 4.91
C LYS A 67 -5.63 3.61 3.87
N ARG A 68 -5.26 2.41 4.28
CA ARG A 68 -5.51 1.17 3.54
C ARG A 68 -6.44 0.29 4.36
N ILE A 69 -7.47 -0.22 3.69
CA ILE A 69 -8.44 -1.15 4.24
C ILE A 69 -8.27 -2.48 3.51
N LEU A 70 -7.89 -3.51 4.27
CA LEU A 70 -7.86 -4.89 3.80
C LEU A 70 -9.08 -5.62 4.37
N GLU A 71 -9.97 -6.11 3.51
CA GLU A 71 -11.15 -6.85 3.91
C GLU A 71 -11.04 -8.31 3.42
N VAL A 72 -11.17 -9.25 4.33
CA VAL A 72 -11.04 -10.67 4.05
C VAL A 72 -12.34 -11.18 3.44
N LEU A 73 -12.30 -11.58 2.18
CA LEU A 73 -13.45 -12.18 1.49
C LEU A 73 -13.62 -13.65 1.85
N SER A 74 -12.51 -14.38 1.95
CA SER A 74 -12.52 -15.82 2.24
C SER A 74 -11.15 -16.31 2.71
N VAL A 75 -11.16 -17.36 3.53
CA VAL A 75 -9.98 -18.10 3.97
C VAL A 75 -10.06 -19.50 3.37
N ALA A 76 -9.12 -19.82 2.49
CA ALA A 76 -9.06 -21.12 1.85
C ALA A 76 -8.03 -22.02 2.54
N GLU A 77 -8.53 -23.15 3.06
CA GLU A 77 -7.69 -24.25 3.53
C GLU A 77 -7.05 -24.95 2.32
N MET A 78 -5.75 -25.16 2.40
CA MET A 78 -4.99 -25.79 1.32
C MET A 78 -4.78 -27.28 1.65
N PRO A 79 -4.84 -28.18 0.65
CA PRO A 79 -4.64 -29.61 0.89
C PRO A 79 -3.23 -29.85 1.46
N GLY A 80 -3.08 -30.79 2.39
CA GLY A 80 -1.79 -31.11 3.02
C GLY A 80 -1.42 -30.14 4.15
N LYS A 81 -0.12 -29.84 4.30
CA LYS A 81 0.42 -28.89 5.30
C LYS A 81 0.82 -27.55 4.69
N TRP A 82 0.18 -27.17 3.60
CA TRP A 82 0.46 -25.92 2.92
C TRP A 82 -0.18 -24.76 3.68
N GLN A 83 0.48 -23.59 3.66
CA GLN A 83 -0.05 -22.39 4.30
C GLN A 83 -1.40 -21.99 3.71
N ARG A 84 -2.33 -21.59 4.58
CA ARG A 84 -3.65 -21.08 4.20
C ARG A 84 -3.54 -19.90 3.24
N ARG A 85 -4.58 -19.73 2.42
CA ARG A 85 -4.68 -18.62 1.47
C ARG A 85 -5.76 -17.66 1.93
N ILE A 86 -5.40 -16.38 1.99
CA ILE A 86 -6.32 -15.29 2.32
C ILE A 86 -6.70 -14.62 1.01
N ILE A 87 -8.00 -14.61 0.73
CA ILE A 87 -8.60 -13.90 -0.40
C ILE A 87 -9.18 -12.60 0.17
N TYR A 88 -8.75 -11.45 -0.34
CA TYR A 88 -9.09 -10.14 0.24
C TYR A 88 -9.30 -9.06 -0.82
N THR A 89 -9.99 -7.99 -0.46
CA THR A 89 -10.04 -6.73 -1.22
C THR A 89 -9.15 -5.69 -0.56
N CYS A 90 -8.62 -4.77 -1.36
CA CYS A 90 -7.77 -3.68 -0.90
C CYS A 90 -8.40 -2.36 -1.34
N ASN A 91 -8.96 -1.63 -0.38
CA ASN A 91 -9.49 -0.28 -0.58
C ASN A 91 -8.49 0.73 -0.03
N LEU A 92 -8.40 1.88 -0.68
CA LEU A 92 -7.58 2.99 -0.22
C LEU A 92 -8.48 4.18 0.08
N ILE A 93 -8.17 4.92 1.13
CA ILE A 93 -8.68 6.27 1.37
C ILE A 93 -7.47 7.18 1.22
N ASP A 94 -7.52 8.05 0.23
CA ASP A 94 -6.43 9.01 0.00
C ASP A 94 -6.39 10.10 1.10
N PRO A 95 -5.32 10.91 1.16
CA PRO A 95 -5.19 11.98 2.14
C PRO A 95 -6.35 13.00 2.14
N ASP A 96 -6.99 13.21 0.99
CA ASP A 96 -8.16 14.09 0.84
C ASP A 96 -9.47 13.43 1.32
N GLY A 97 -9.43 12.17 1.76
CA GLY A 97 -10.57 11.42 2.27
C GLY A 97 -11.40 10.72 1.19
N LYS A 98 -10.98 10.75 -0.08
CA LYS A 98 -11.69 10.08 -1.17
C LYS A 98 -11.38 8.59 -1.18
N GLU A 99 -12.43 7.79 -1.07
CA GLU A 99 -12.31 6.33 -1.09
C GLU A 99 -12.18 5.81 -2.52
N ARG A 100 -11.14 5.02 -2.75
CA ARG A 100 -10.93 4.21 -3.94
C ARG A 100 -11.11 2.73 -3.60
N LYS A 101 -12.28 2.20 -3.92
CA LYS A 101 -12.61 0.78 -3.73
C LYS A 101 -11.78 -0.11 -4.66
N GLY A 102 -11.23 -1.17 -4.08
CA GLY A 102 -10.53 -2.23 -4.81
C GLY A 102 -11.49 -2.94 -5.76
N ARG A 103 -11.11 -3.01 -7.04
CA ARG A 103 -11.94 -3.63 -8.09
C ARG A 103 -11.64 -5.11 -8.29
N LYS A 104 -10.67 -5.66 -7.56
CA LYS A 104 -10.16 -7.02 -7.74
C LYS A 104 -9.99 -7.68 -6.37
N ALA A 105 -10.27 -8.98 -6.33
CA ALA A 105 -9.85 -9.83 -5.22
C ALA A 105 -8.38 -10.20 -5.40
N TYR A 106 -7.63 -10.15 -4.31
CA TYR A 106 -6.23 -10.53 -4.22
C TYR A 106 -6.09 -11.79 -3.38
N THR A 107 -5.05 -12.57 -3.65
CA THR A 107 -4.77 -13.81 -2.90
C THR A 107 -3.33 -13.80 -2.42
N VAL A 108 -3.12 -14.02 -1.13
CA VAL A 108 -1.79 -14.14 -0.53
C VAL A 108 -1.76 -15.27 0.51
N THR A 109 -0.56 -15.63 0.98
CA THR A 109 -0.42 -16.51 2.14
C THR A 109 -0.88 -15.79 3.41
N GLU A 110 -1.32 -16.55 4.40
CA GLU A 110 -1.71 -16.00 5.71
C GLU A 110 -0.59 -15.15 6.34
N ASP A 111 0.64 -15.65 6.36
CA ASP A 111 1.79 -14.91 6.91
C ASP A 111 2.02 -13.57 6.19
N ARG A 112 1.84 -13.55 4.86
CA ARG A 112 1.97 -12.32 4.08
C ARG A 112 0.83 -11.36 4.39
N PHE A 113 -0.39 -11.87 4.54
CA PHE A 113 -1.55 -11.06 4.91
C PHE A 113 -1.35 -10.40 6.27
N ILE A 114 -0.89 -11.15 7.29
CA ILE A 114 -0.63 -10.62 8.63
C ILE A 114 0.37 -9.46 8.56
N LYS A 115 1.50 -9.63 7.85
CA LYS A 115 2.50 -8.55 7.65
C LYS A 115 1.94 -7.35 6.91
N MET A 116 1.03 -7.56 5.96
CA MET A 116 0.37 -6.45 5.27
C MET A 116 -0.65 -5.75 6.18
N SER A 117 -1.37 -6.49 7.00
CA SER A 117 -2.39 -5.93 7.91
C SER A 117 -1.81 -5.06 9.03
N SER A 118 -0.48 -5.07 9.24
CA SER A 118 0.17 -4.23 10.25
C SER A 118 0.65 -2.87 9.73
N GLY A 119 0.68 -2.62 8.42
CA GLY A 119 1.11 -1.34 7.86
C GLY A 119 1.89 -1.44 6.55
N TYR A 120 2.64 -0.38 6.22
CA TYR A 120 3.56 -0.40 5.08
C TYR A 120 4.72 -1.36 5.34
N PHE A 121 5.29 -1.93 4.28
CA PHE A 121 6.28 -3.01 4.43
C PHE A 121 7.69 -2.51 4.80
N ALA A 122 7.92 -1.21 4.69
CA ALA A 122 9.19 -0.53 4.93
C ALA A 122 8.94 0.72 5.77
N ASP A 123 9.97 1.19 6.46
CA ASP A 123 9.97 2.51 7.05
C ASP A 123 9.97 3.57 5.94
N TYR A 124 9.28 4.68 6.17
CA TYR A 124 9.22 5.79 5.22
C TYR A 124 9.19 7.14 5.94
N GLY A 125 9.74 8.16 5.29
CA GLY A 125 9.57 9.55 5.68
C GLY A 125 8.33 10.15 5.02
N VAL A 126 7.76 11.18 5.64
CA VAL A 126 6.73 12.02 5.03
C VAL A 126 7.36 13.39 4.77
N GLU A 127 7.36 13.83 3.52
CA GLU A 127 7.80 15.18 3.16
C GLU A 127 6.75 16.18 3.68
N ASN A 128 7.12 16.99 4.68
CA ASN A 128 6.29 18.12 5.08
C ASN A 128 6.37 19.17 3.97
N ILE A 129 5.24 19.51 3.37
CA ILE A 129 5.14 20.57 2.35
C ILE A 129 5.30 22.00 2.96
N ASP A 130 5.60 22.09 4.26
CA ASP A 130 5.58 23.34 5.03
C ASP A 130 6.96 24.00 5.31
N ASP A 131 8.04 23.62 4.63
CA ASP A 131 9.36 24.31 4.72
C ASP A 131 9.78 25.00 3.41
#